data_AF-Q6HDI9-F1
#
_entry.id   AF-Q6HDI9-F1
#
_cell.length_a   1.000
_cell.length_b   1.000
_cell.length_c   1.000
_cell.angle_alpha   90.00
_cell.angle_beta   90.00
_cell.angle_gamma   90.00
#
_symmetry.space_group_name_H-M   'P 1'
#
loop_
_entity.id
_entity.type
_entity.pdbx_description
1 polymer ?
#
loop_
_entity_poly.entity_id
_entity_poly.type
_entity_poly.pdbx_seq_one_letter_code
_entity_poly.pdbx_strand_id
1 'polypeptide(L)'
;MDRLRTEYRTNETISYKKAWRLTYMLTGKQKRFLRAQAHHLTPIFQVGKGGVNENMIKQIADTLEARELFKVSVLQNCEFDRREVAEELAKGARAEIVQVIGSTIVLYKESRENKQIKLPR
;
A
#
# COMPACT_ATOMS: atom_id res chain seq x y z
N MET A 1 -14.53 -30.20 -33.79
CA MET A 1 -14.48 -30.35 -32.32
C MET A 1 -13.39 -29.44 -31.80
N ASP A 2 -13.83 -28.44 -31.05
CA ASP A 2 -13.17 -27.27 -30.47
C ASP A 2 -11.67 -27.36 -30.13
N ARG A 3 -10.91 -26.43 -30.71
CA ARG A 3 -9.67 -25.90 -30.13
C ARG A 3 -9.65 -24.37 -30.22
N LEU A 4 -10.59 -23.69 -29.57
CA LEU A 4 -10.56 -22.23 -29.41
C LEU A 4 -11.10 -21.81 -28.04
N ARG A 5 -10.41 -22.19 -26.96
CA ARG A 5 -10.73 -21.62 -25.63
C ARG A 5 -9.60 -21.87 -24.63
N THR A 6 -8.62 -20.96 -24.51
CA THR A 6 -7.87 -20.73 -23.23
C THR A 6 -6.74 -19.68 -23.28
N GLU A 7 -6.61 -18.80 -24.28
CA GLU A 7 -5.49 -17.81 -24.30
C GLU A 7 -5.93 -16.33 -24.36
N TYR A 8 -7.04 -15.98 -23.70
CA TYR A 8 -7.52 -14.58 -23.65
C TYR A 8 -7.99 -14.13 -22.25
N ARG A 9 -7.20 -14.39 -21.19
CA ARG A 9 -7.55 -13.89 -19.83
C ARG A 9 -6.44 -13.22 -19.03
N THR A 10 -5.22 -13.09 -19.56
CA THR A 10 -4.06 -12.58 -18.79
C THR A 10 -3.65 -11.14 -19.12
N ASN A 11 -4.14 -10.56 -20.22
CA ASN A 11 -3.67 -9.24 -20.67
C ASN A 11 -4.43 -8.06 -20.03
N GLU A 12 -5.70 -8.23 -19.66
CA GLU A 12 -6.46 -7.18 -18.98
C GLU A 12 -5.88 -6.93 -17.58
N THR A 13 -5.48 -8.00 -16.89
CA THR A 13 -4.83 -7.99 -15.57
C THR A 13 -3.61 -7.11 -15.44
N ILE A 14 -2.81 -7.03 -16.49
CA ILE A 14 -1.53 -6.32 -16.48
C ILE A 14 -1.75 -4.83 -16.75
N SER A 15 -2.75 -4.49 -17.57
CA SER A 15 -3.09 -3.11 -17.93
C SER A 15 -3.56 -2.30 -16.73
N TYR A 16 -4.57 -2.79 -15.99
CA TYR A 16 -5.05 -2.07 -14.80
C TYR A 16 -4.03 -2.05 -13.67
N LYS A 17 -3.23 -3.12 -13.49
CA LYS A 17 -2.12 -3.17 -12.51
C LYS A 17 -1.05 -2.10 -12.79
N LYS A 18 -0.82 -1.77 -14.06
CA LYS A 18 0.13 -0.71 -14.46
C LYS A 18 -0.50 0.68 -14.35
N ALA A 19 -1.78 0.80 -14.74
CA ALA A 19 -2.51 2.05 -14.76
C ALA A 19 -2.69 2.66 -13.36
N TRP A 20 -3.12 1.88 -12.35
CA TRP A 20 -3.30 2.41 -10.99
C TRP A 20 -1.98 2.93 -10.41
N ARG A 21 -0.88 2.22 -10.69
CA ARG A 21 0.47 2.58 -10.22
C ARG A 21 0.99 3.87 -10.85
N LEU A 22 0.52 4.21 -12.05
CA LEU A 22 0.92 5.45 -12.75
C LEU A 22 0.12 6.66 -12.27
N THR A 23 -1.16 6.49 -11.92
CA THR A 23 -2.02 7.62 -11.51
C THR A 23 -1.75 8.08 -10.07
N TYR A 24 -1.28 7.18 -9.21
CA TYR A 24 -1.00 7.47 -7.79
C TYR A 24 0.48 7.57 -7.44
N MET A 25 1.36 7.63 -8.44
CA MET A 25 2.80 7.59 -8.23
C MET A 25 3.32 8.85 -7.53
N LEU A 26 3.66 8.73 -6.23
CA LEU A 26 4.26 9.82 -5.46
C LEU A 26 5.64 10.21 -6.01
N THR A 27 5.87 11.51 -6.21
CA THR A 27 7.18 12.02 -6.64
C THR A 27 8.23 11.85 -5.55
N GLY A 28 9.52 11.90 -5.92
CA GLY A 28 10.61 11.80 -4.94
C GLY A 28 10.54 12.89 -3.85
N LYS A 29 10.12 14.11 -4.21
CA LYS A 29 9.90 15.22 -3.27
C LYS A 29 8.75 14.91 -2.30
N GLN A 30 7.63 14.42 -2.81
CA GLN A 30 6.48 14.02 -1.99
C GLN A 30 6.82 12.88 -1.05
N LYS A 31 7.50 11.83 -1.54
CA LYS A 31 7.98 10.73 -0.67
C LYS A 31 8.92 11.24 0.41
N ARG A 32 9.82 12.19 0.11
CA ARG A 32 10.72 12.77 1.13
C ARG A 32 9.93 13.51 2.22
N PHE A 33 8.96 14.31 1.82
CA PHE A 33 8.08 15.03 2.74
C PHE A 33 7.26 14.07 3.63
N LEU A 34 6.62 13.07 3.02
CA LEU A 34 5.85 12.06 3.75
C LEU A 34 6.72 11.22 4.68
N ARG A 35 7.97 10.91 4.30
CA ARG A 35 8.92 10.23 5.20
C ARG A 35 9.26 11.06 6.43
N ALA A 36 9.47 12.36 6.27
CA ALA A 36 9.73 13.26 7.38
C ALA A 36 8.54 13.31 8.36
N GLN A 37 7.31 13.43 7.83
CA GLN A 37 6.10 13.38 8.66
C GLN A 37 5.93 12.01 9.33
N ALA A 38 6.15 10.93 8.59
CA ALA A 38 6.03 9.58 9.12
C ALA A 38 7.06 9.31 10.21
N HIS A 39 8.24 9.91 10.20
CA HIS A 39 9.31 9.63 11.17
C HIS A 39 8.83 9.60 12.62
N HIS A 40 7.98 10.56 13.02
CA HIS A 40 7.44 10.69 14.38
C HIS A 40 6.25 9.76 14.69
N LEU A 41 5.68 9.09 13.69
CA LEU A 41 4.54 8.21 13.88
C LEU A 41 4.98 6.86 14.45
N THR A 42 4.16 6.29 15.32
CA THR A 42 4.30 4.90 15.75
C THR A 42 3.48 3.98 14.84
N PRO A 43 3.93 2.74 14.60
CA PRO A 43 3.10 1.74 13.93
C PRO A 43 1.85 1.46 14.75
N ILE A 44 0.68 1.56 14.10
CA ILE A 44 -0.61 1.28 14.74
C ILE A 44 -1.21 -0.04 14.29
N PHE A 45 -0.63 -0.66 13.26
CA PHE A 45 -0.96 -2.01 12.80
C PHE A 45 0.29 -2.90 12.80
N GLN A 46 0.05 -4.21 12.94
CA GLN A 46 1.08 -5.23 12.84
C GLN A 46 0.63 -6.40 11.98
N VAL A 47 1.45 -6.77 11.00
CA VAL A 47 1.28 -7.97 10.18
C VAL A 47 1.87 -9.15 10.93
N GLY A 48 1.02 -10.16 11.14
CA GLY A 48 1.38 -11.39 11.85
C GLY A 48 2.18 -12.37 10.99
N LYS A 49 2.39 -13.58 11.52
CA LYS A 49 3.14 -14.64 10.82
C LYS A 49 2.51 -15.03 9.48
N GLY A 50 1.18 -15.12 9.43
CA GLY A 50 0.40 -15.52 8.25
C GLY A 50 0.20 -14.42 7.19
N GLY A 51 0.94 -13.30 7.28
CA GLY A 51 0.89 -12.25 6.27
C GLY A 51 -0.37 -11.40 6.32
N VAL A 52 -0.73 -10.86 5.15
CA VAL A 52 -1.85 -9.91 4.98
C VAL A 52 -3.17 -10.68 4.81
N ASN A 53 -4.23 -10.20 5.46
CA ASN A 53 -5.58 -10.74 5.28
C ASN A 53 -6.59 -9.64 4.89
N GLU A 54 -7.75 -10.05 4.39
CA GLU A 54 -8.77 -9.13 3.87
C GLU A 54 -9.35 -8.18 4.93
N ASN A 55 -9.53 -8.66 6.17
CA ASN A 55 -10.04 -7.84 7.27
C ASN A 55 -9.04 -6.74 7.64
N MET A 56 -7.75 -7.05 7.67
CA MET A 56 -6.67 -6.09 7.88
C MET A 56 -6.63 -5.06 6.78
N ILE A 57 -6.76 -5.48 5.51
CA ILE A 57 -6.83 -4.54 4.37
C ILE A 57 -7.97 -3.53 4.53
N LYS A 58 -9.17 -4.00 4.91
CA LYS A 58 -10.32 -3.11 5.14
C LYS A 58 -10.04 -2.09 6.25
N GLN A 59 -9.54 -2.55 7.40
CA GLN A 59 -9.21 -1.67 8.52
C GLN A 59 -8.11 -0.65 8.17
N ILE A 60 -7.11 -1.07 7.40
CA ILE A 60 -6.04 -0.19 6.91
C ILE A 60 -6.61 0.86 5.95
N ALA A 61 -7.51 0.47 5.04
CA ALA A 61 -8.15 1.39 4.11
C ALA A 61 -8.97 2.47 4.84
N ASP A 62 -9.75 2.08 5.85
CA ASP A 62 -10.55 3.00 6.67
C ASP A 62 -9.65 3.93 7.50
N THR A 63 -8.58 3.38 8.07
CA THR A 63 -7.62 4.18 8.85
C THR A 63 -6.85 5.16 7.97
N LEU A 64 -6.51 4.76 6.75
CA LEU A 64 -5.89 5.63 5.75
C LEU A 64 -6.84 6.76 5.34
N GLU A 65 -8.14 6.51 5.22
CA GLU A 65 -9.11 7.57 4.93
C GLU A 65 -9.19 8.61 6.06
N ALA A 66 -9.03 8.18 7.32
CA ALA A 66 -9.09 9.07 8.48
C ALA A 66 -7.77 9.82 8.76
N ARG A 67 -6.61 9.20 8.51
CA ARG A 67 -5.29 9.72 8.91
C ARG A 67 -4.35 10.07 7.76
N GLU A 68 -4.65 9.60 6.56
CA GLU A 68 -3.85 9.71 5.32
C GLU A 68 -2.48 9.05 5.32
N LEU A 69 -1.78 9.02 6.46
CA LEU A 69 -0.41 8.53 6.61
C LEU A 69 -0.27 7.77 7.93
N PHE A 70 0.21 6.53 7.88
CA PHE A 70 0.63 5.81 9.08
C PHE A 70 1.64 4.70 8.80
N LYS A 71 2.11 4.05 9.87
CA LYS A 71 3.06 2.95 9.85
C LYS A 71 2.41 1.60 10.17
N VAL A 72 2.81 0.58 9.44
CA VAL A 72 2.50 -0.83 9.71
C VAL A 72 3.80 -1.53 10.07
N SER A 73 3.83 -2.30 11.15
CA SER A 73 4.95 -3.17 11.48
C SER A 73 4.71 -4.58 10.93
N VAL A 74 5.78 -5.32 10.63
CA VAL A 74 5.73 -6.71 10.17
C VAL A 74 6.53 -7.54 11.17
N LEU A 75 5.96 -8.64 11.66
CA LEU A 75 6.69 -9.54 12.55
C LEU A 75 7.94 -10.10 11.84
N GLN A 76 9.02 -10.29 12.60
CA GLN A 76 10.28 -10.81 12.06
C GLN A 76 10.16 -12.24 11.52
N ASN A 77 9.24 -13.02 12.06
CA ASN A 77 8.95 -14.39 11.65
C ASN A 77 7.81 -14.49 10.62
N CYS A 78 7.45 -13.37 9.97
CA CYS A 78 6.52 -13.37 8.84
C CYS A 78 7.05 -14.29 7.73
N GLU A 79 6.18 -15.11 7.17
CA GLU A 79 6.54 -16.07 6.11
C GLU A 79 6.77 -15.39 4.75
N PHE A 80 6.36 -14.13 4.63
CA PHE A 80 6.43 -13.31 3.42
C PHE A 80 7.50 -12.22 3.51
N ASP A 81 8.05 -11.83 2.35
CA ASP A 81 8.97 -10.69 2.29
C ASP A 81 8.24 -9.38 2.61
N ARG A 82 8.94 -8.45 3.25
CA ARG A 82 8.37 -7.16 3.66
C ARG A 82 7.92 -6.30 2.48
N ARG A 83 8.58 -6.41 1.33
CA ARG A 83 8.15 -5.73 0.10
C ARG A 83 6.88 -6.36 -0.46
N GLU A 84 6.77 -7.68 -0.45
CA GLU A 84 5.55 -8.38 -0.87
C GLU A 84 4.37 -7.97 0.02
N VAL A 85 4.55 -8.00 1.35
CA VAL A 85 3.56 -7.51 2.31
C VAL A 85 3.19 -6.05 2.04
N ALA A 86 4.17 -5.18 1.79
CA ALA A 86 3.91 -3.78 1.49
C ALA A 86 3.10 -3.61 0.19
N GLU A 87 3.41 -4.38 -0.85
CA GLU A 87 2.68 -4.37 -2.11
C GLU A 87 1.25 -4.89 -1.97
N GLU A 88 1.04 -5.95 -1.20
CA GLU A 88 -0.30 -6.48 -0.90
C GLU A 88 -1.14 -5.46 -0.13
N LEU A 89 -0.58 -4.85 0.90
CA LEU A 89 -1.24 -3.80 1.68
C LEU A 89 -1.58 -2.58 0.82
N ALA A 90 -0.61 -2.10 0.04
CA ALA A 90 -0.79 -0.96 -0.84
C ALA A 90 -1.88 -1.21 -1.88
N LYS A 91 -1.85 -2.38 -2.52
CA LYS A 91 -2.85 -2.76 -3.52
C LYS A 91 -4.24 -2.95 -2.91
N GLY A 92 -4.31 -3.66 -1.77
CA GLY A 92 -5.58 -3.94 -1.09
C GLY A 92 -6.26 -2.67 -0.59
N ALA A 93 -5.49 -1.77 0.02
CA ALA A 93 -6.00 -0.53 0.60
C ALA A 93 -6.07 0.63 -0.39
N ARG A 94 -5.65 0.42 -1.65
CA ARG A 94 -5.48 1.48 -2.68
C ARG A 94 -4.64 2.64 -2.15
N ALA A 95 -3.49 2.28 -1.61
CA ALA A 95 -2.54 3.16 -0.97
C ALA A 95 -1.19 3.10 -1.68
N GLU A 96 -0.35 4.07 -1.37
CA GLU A 96 1.00 4.22 -1.90
C GLU A 96 2.04 3.87 -0.85
N ILE A 97 3.07 3.16 -1.28
CA ILE A 97 4.22 2.84 -0.44
C ILE A 97 5.17 4.04 -0.45
N VAL A 98 5.21 4.74 0.69
CA VAL A 98 6.12 5.85 0.90
C VAL A 98 7.53 5.31 1.15
N GLN A 99 7.65 4.32 2.04
CA GLN A 99 8.93 3.72 2.41
C GLN A 99 8.74 2.36 3.10
N VAL A 100 9.74 1.48 2.99
CA VAL A 100 9.89 0.28 3.82
C VAL A 100 11.25 0.41 4.53
N ILE A 101 11.27 0.38 5.88
CA ILE A 101 12.46 0.50 6.72
C ILE A 101 12.45 -0.62 7.76
N GLY A 102 13.46 -1.49 7.75
CA GLY A 102 13.50 -2.60 8.70
C GLY A 102 12.21 -3.43 8.60
N SER A 103 11.51 -3.60 9.73
CA SER A 103 10.21 -4.28 9.81
C SER A 103 9.00 -3.34 9.64
N THR A 104 9.21 -2.07 9.29
CA THR A 104 8.13 -1.07 9.25
C THR A 104 7.87 -0.59 7.83
N ILE A 105 6.60 -0.52 7.47
CA ILE A 105 6.09 -0.05 6.18
C ILE A 105 5.34 1.26 6.43
N VAL A 106 5.63 2.27 5.62
CA VAL A 106 4.93 3.56 5.64
C VAL A 106 3.99 3.61 4.45
N LEU A 107 2.69 3.74 4.72
CA LEU A 107 1.64 3.82 3.71
C LEU A 107 0.99 5.19 3.72
N TYR A 108 0.68 5.68 2.53
CA TYR A 108 -0.03 6.93 2.34
C TYR A 108 -1.20 6.74 1.39
N LYS A 109 -2.33 7.38 1.67
CA LYS A 109 -3.43 7.53 0.73
C LYS A 109 -4.01 8.91 0.94
N GLU A 110 -4.22 9.63 -0.15
CA GLU A 110 -4.93 10.90 -0.10
C GLU A 110 -6.38 10.65 0.32
N SER A 111 -6.81 11.30 1.40
CA SER A 111 -8.19 11.19 1.87
C SER A 111 -9.10 12.01 0.96
N ARG A 112 -10.29 11.46 0.68
CA ARG A 112 -11.31 12.13 -0.12
C ARG A 112 -12.10 13.12 0.73
N GLU A 113 -12.29 12.81 2.00
CA GLU A 113 -13.15 13.60 2.90
C GLU A 113 -12.35 14.36 3.98
N ASN A 114 -11.21 13.83 4.42
CA ASN A 114 -10.42 14.37 5.54
C ASN A 114 -8.99 14.68 5.14
N LYS A 115 -8.82 15.60 4.17
CA LYS A 115 -7.51 15.99 3.66
C LYS A 115 -6.76 16.90 4.64
N GLN A 116 -5.80 16.35 5.36
CA GLN A 116 -4.92 17.01 6.33
C GLN A 116 -3.53 17.29 5.77
N ILE A 117 -3.03 16.43 4.87
CA ILE A 117 -1.68 16.50 4.34
C ILE A 117 -1.65 17.27 3.02
N LYS A 118 -0.98 18.43 3.02
CA LYS A 118 -0.67 19.19 1.81
C LYS A 118 0.64 18.71 1.20
N LEU A 119 0.55 17.94 0.11
CA LEU A 119 1.73 17.46 -0.61
C LEU A 119 2.47 18.61 -1.32
N PRO A 120 3.81 18.64 -1.30
CA PRO A 120 4.59 19.60 -2.06
C PRO A 120 4.47 19.34 -3.58
N ARG A 121 4.54 20.42 -4.36
CA ARG A 121 4.58 20.39 -5.84
C ARG A 121 5.99 20.06 -6.38
#